data_AF-A0A0D8XXL6-F1
#
_entry.id   AF-A0A0D8XXL6-F1
#
_cell.length_a   1.000
_cell.length_b   1.000
_cell.length_c   1.000
_cell.angle_alpha   90.00
_cell.angle_beta   90.00
_cell.angle_gamma   90.00
#
_symmetry.space_group_name_H-M   'P 1'
#
loop_
_entity.id
_entity.type
_entity.pdbx_description
1 polymer ?
#
loop_
_entity_poly.entity_id
_entity_poly.type
_entity_poly.pdbx_seq_one_letter_code
_entity_poly.pdbx_strand_id
1 'polypeptide(L)'
;MKIILFMYYTLPILHATTYSAIQIIGLVALCCERIVATIRSSKYESNRIALGLLLFIFTIVCIVIATCLVYDAEDFKMETWSMGIVPPRAVDDYNLFVIMNIIISFGCIIALHFSLRFNKRQSSVGSATLTTRYQIRENVVTTEFAMHIASLQVFFVVFYGIGGLFMRMFGEQVFGQQRSLYTSFRQMLYVIPIFTFVLPIYSIYRLNHYRLHRNNNIETIVKMESRGVAGSRNYEDIITKSWQHI
;
A
#
# COMPACT_ATOMS: atom_id res chain seq x y z
N MET A 1 33.48 -17.81 -13.98
CA MET A 1 32.71 -18.62 -13.01
C MET A 1 32.49 -17.90 -11.67
N LYS A 2 33.53 -17.35 -11.01
CA LYS A 2 33.40 -16.65 -9.71
C LYS A 2 32.46 -15.43 -9.69
N ILE A 3 32.39 -14.64 -10.77
CA ILE A 3 31.48 -13.47 -10.87
C ILE A 3 30.01 -13.90 -10.97
N ILE A 4 29.73 -15.01 -11.67
CA ILE A 4 28.37 -15.55 -11.83
C ILE A 4 27.88 -16.13 -10.49
N LEU A 5 28.74 -16.82 -9.76
CA LEU A 5 28.46 -17.27 -8.39
C LEU A 5 28.26 -16.08 -7.43
N PHE A 6 29.13 -15.06 -7.50
CA PHE A 6 28.98 -13.85 -6.68
C PHE A 6 27.64 -13.15 -6.95
N MET A 7 27.26 -12.94 -8.21
CA MET A 7 25.94 -12.40 -8.57
C MET A 7 24.79 -13.30 -8.09
N TYR A 8 24.92 -14.62 -8.21
CA TYR A 8 23.88 -15.56 -7.78
C TYR A 8 23.65 -15.54 -6.26
N TYR A 9 24.66 -15.25 -5.44
CA TYR A 9 24.55 -15.23 -3.97
C TYR A 9 24.25 -13.84 -3.37
N THR A 10 24.71 -12.75 -4.00
CA THR A 10 24.45 -11.37 -3.52
C THR A 10 23.08 -10.83 -3.94
N LEU A 11 22.63 -11.18 -5.15
CA LEU A 11 21.35 -10.71 -5.70
C LEU A 11 20.13 -11.14 -4.86
N PRO A 12 20.08 -12.37 -4.28
CA PRO A 12 19.01 -12.81 -3.39
C PRO A 12 18.80 -11.95 -2.13
N ILE A 13 19.90 -11.61 -1.44
CA ILE A 13 19.90 -10.84 -0.20
C ILE A 13 19.49 -9.39 -0.49
N LEU A 14 20.06 -8.82 -1.56
CA LEU A 14 19.68 -7.49 -2.03
C LEU A 14 18.20 -7.46 -2.42
N HIS A 15 17.72 -8.47 -3.15
CA HIS A 15 16.33 -8.55 -3.61
C HIS A 15 15.33 -8.66 -2.45
N ALA A 16 15.55 -9.52 -1.47
CA ALA A 16 14.60 -9.69 -0.36
C ALA A 16 14.44 -8.44 0.50
N THR A 17 15.53 -7.69 0.69
CA THR A 17 15.53 -6.52 1.58
C THR A 17 15.15 -5.24 0.86
N THR A 18 15.60 -5.07 -0.37
CA THR A 18 15.10 -3.99 -1.23
C THR A 18 13.60 -4.15 -1.42
N TYR A 19 13.09 -5.37 -1.59
CA TYR A 19 11.66 -5.61 -1.75
C TYR A 19 10.84 -5.23 -0.51
N SER A 20 11.27 -5.65 0.69
CA SER A 20 10.57 -5.26 1.93
C SER A 20 10.64 -3.76 2.20
N ALA A 21 11.78 -3.11 1.89
CA ALA A 21 11.94 -1.67 1.98
C ALA A 21 11.07 -0.91 0.94
N ILE A 22 11.02 -1.38 -0.31
CA ILE A 22 10.17 -0.81 -1.37
C ILE A 22 8.70 -0.83 -0.95
N GLN A 23 8.24 -1.95 -0.39
CA GLN A 23 6.87 -2.06 0.09
C GLN A 23 6.56 -0.98 1.14
N ILE A 24 7.27 -0.96 2.25
CA ILE A 24 6.95 -0.04 3.36
C ILE A 24 7.11 1.43 2.96
N ILE A 25 8.20 1.78 2.27
CA ILE A 25 8.46 3.16 1.84
C ILE A 25 7.42 3.59 0.79
N GLY A 26 7.02 2.69 -0.11
CA GLY A 26 5.92 2.91 -1.05
C GLY A 26 4.58 3.14 -0.35
N LEU A 27 4.29 2.40 0.72
CA LEU A 27 3.09 2.60 1.54
C LEU A 27 3.11 3.95 2.25
N VAL A 28 4.26 4.36 2.79
CA VAL A 28 4.43 5.68 3.41
C VAL A 28 4.23 6.78 2.36
N ALA A 29 4.83 6.66 1.18
CA ALA A 29 4.66 7.63 0.10
C ALA A 29 3.19 7.75 -0.33
N LEU A 30 2.49 6.63 -0.51
CA LEU A 30 1.05 6.59 -0.79
C LEU A 30 0.26 7.31 0.32
N CYS A 31 0.58 7.02 1.58
CA CYS A 31 -0.07 7.65 2.73
C CYS A 31 0.16 9.17 2.75
N CYS A 32 1.40 9.63 2.59
CA CYS A 32 1.74 11.05 2.53
C CYS A 32 1.01 11.76 1.40
N GLU A 33 0.97 11.15 0.22
CA GLU A 33 0.30 11.70 -0.95
C GLU A 33 -1.21 11.85 -0.70
N ARG A 34 -1.87 10.82 -0.14
CA ARG A 34 -3.29 10.89 0.25
C ARG A 34 -3.57 11.93 1.33
N ILE A 35 -2.69 12.10 2.32
CA ILE A 35 -2.82 13.15 3.35
C ILE A 35 -2.73 14.53 2.72
N VAL A 36 -1.75 14.76 1.83
CA VAL A 36 -1.59 16.05 1.14
C VAL A 36 -2.80 16.35 0.25
N ALA A 37 -3.31 15.36 -0.48
CA ALA A 37 -4.53 15.49 -1.28
C ALA A 37 -5.74 15.87 -0.42
N THR A 38 -5.87 15.26 0.77
CA THR A 38 -6.94 15.52 1.75
C THR A 38 -6.89 16.96 2.29
N ILE A 39 -5.70 17.45 2.65
CA ILE A 39 -5.52 18.79 3.24
C ILE A 39 -5.62 19.89 2.17
N ARG A 40 -5.06 19.66 0.98
CA ARG A 40 -4.92 20.66 -0.08
C ARG A 40 -5.81 20.37 -1.29
N SER A 41 -7.03 19.89 -1.08
CA SER A 41 -7.94 19.46 -2.16
C SER A 41 -8.05 20.48 -3.30
N SER A 42 -8.16 21.78 -2.99
CA SER A 42 -8.32 22.86 -3.98
C SER A 42 -7.08 23.18 -4.83
N LYS A 43 -5.87 22.95 -4.31
CA LYS A 43 -4.58 23.27 -4.99
C LYS A 43 -3.81 22.03 -5.41
N TYR A 44 -4.32 20.85 -5.08
CA TYR A 44 -3.62 19.60 -5.32
C TYR A 44 -3.40 19.35 -6.82
N GLU A 45 -4.38 19.69 -7.67
CA GLU A 45 -4.31 19.42 -9.12
C GLU A 45 -3.13 20.10 -9.82
N SER A 46 -2.80 21.34 -9.45
CA SER A 46 -1.68 22.07 -10.06
C SER A 46 -0.32 21.49 -9.66
N ASN A 47 -0.22 20.90 -8.46
CA ASN A 47 1.04 20.44 -7.88
C ASN A 47 1.19 18.91 -7.82
N ARG A 48 0.21 18.14 -8.32
CA ARG A 48 0.20 16.67 -8.18
C ARG A 48 1.45 16.01 -8.78
N ILE A 49 1.92 16.48 -9.93
CA ILE A 49 3.07 15.90 -10.63
C ILE A 49 4.36 16.17 -9.85
N ALA A 50 4.55 17.42 -9.40
CA ALA A 50 5.71 17.79 -8.61
C ALA A 50 5.78 17.00 -7.28
N LEU A 51 4.64 16.84 -6.59
CA LEU A 51 4.56 16.04 -5.38
C LEU A 51 4.89 14.56 -5.65
N GLY A 52 4.33 13.98 -6.72
CA GLY A 52 4.60 12.60 -7.10
C GLY A 52 6.07 12.34 -7.42
N LEU A 53 6.71 13.25 -8.19
CA LEU A 53 8.15 13.17 -8.49
C LEU A 53 9.01 13.30 -7.24
N LEU A 54 8.66 14.23 -6.34
CA LEU A 54 9.37 14.39 -5.06
C LEU A 54 9.30 13.11 -4.21
N LEU A 55 8.10 12.55 -4.07
CA LEU A 55 7.90 11.31 -3.31
C LEU A 55 8.62 10.13 -3.95
N PHE A 56 8.65 10.03 -5.28
CA PHE A 56 9.40 9.01 -5.99
C PHE A 56 10.90 9.10 -5.70
N ILE A 57 11.51 10.29 -5.83
CA ILE A 57 12.93 10.49 -5.50
C ILE A 57 13.20 10.15 -4.04
N PHE A 58 12.33 10.63 -3.13
CA PHE A 58 12.42 10.32 -1.71
C PHE A 58 12.38 8.81 -1.45
N THR A 59 11.50 8.06 -2.13
CA THR A 59 11.42 6.61 -1.97
C THR A 59 12.72 5.91 -2.35
N ILE A 60 13.34 6.28 -3.48
CA ILE A 60 14.62 5.70 -3.93
C ILE A 60 15.71 5.96 -2.88
N VAL A 61 15.83 7.20 -2.41
CA VAL A 61 16.84 7.59 -1.42
C VAL A 61 16.64 6.81 -0.12
N CYS A 62 15.42 6.71 0.39
CA CYS A 62 15.13 5.95 1.60
C CYS A 62 15.42 4.45 1.46
N ILE A 63 15.19 3.85 0.28
CA ILE A 63 15.51 2.43 0.03
C ILE A 63 17.02 2.21 0.11
N VAL A 64 17.80 3.09 -0.53
CA VAL A 64 19.27 3.01 -0.50
C VAL A 64 19.78 3.15 0.92
N ILE A 65 19.30 4.16 1.67
CA ILE A 65 19.68 4.37 3.07
C ILE A 65 19.31 3.16 3.93
N ALA A 66 18.08 2.64 3.83
CA ALA A 66 17.65 1.48 4.60
C ALA A 66 18.52 0.25 4.31
N THR A 67 18.93 0.06 3.05
CA THR A 67 19.81 -1.05 2.67
C THR A 67 21.20 -0.88 3.29
N CYS A 68 21.77 0.34 3.26
CA CYS A 68 23.08 0.62 3.86
C CYS A 68 23.08 0.59 5.40
N LEU A 69 21.93 0.80 6.04
CA LEU A 69 21.80 0.70 7.50
C LEU A 69 21.69 -0.75 7.98
N VAL A 70 21.09 -1.63 7.18
CA VAL A 70 20.86 -3.04 7.55
C VAL A 70 22.03 -3.94 7.15
N TYR A 71 22.78 -3.59 6.09
CA TYR A 71 23.87 -4.42 5.58
C TYR A 71 25.19 -3.68 5.47
N ASP A 72 26.25 -4.35 5.89
CA ASP A 72 27.63 -3.96 5.61
C ASP A 72 28.14 -4.66 4.33
N ALA A 73 29.20 -4.13 3.73
CA ALA A 73 29.85 -4.71 2.55
C ALA A 73 30.35 -6.15 2.77
N GLU A 74 30.59 -6.53 4.03
CA GLU A 74 31.00 -7.88 4.42
C GLU A 74 29.86 -8.89 4.42
N ASP A 75 28.62 -8.45 4.66
CA ASP A 75 27.44 -9.33 4.69
C ASP A 75 27.10 -9.90 3.31
N PHE A 76 27.45 -9.17 2.25
CA PHE A 76 27.32 -9.59 0.86
C PHE A 76 28.36 -10.64 0.45
N LYS A 77 29.39 -10.90 1.26
CA LYS A 77 30.42 -11.91 0.94
C LYS A 77 30.06 -13.30 1.48
N MET A 78 29.01 -13.41 2.30
CA MET A 78 28.62 -14.66 2.94
C MET A 78 27.69 -15.50 2.05
N GLU A 79 27.93 -16.81 2.01
CA GLU A 79 27.08 -17.77 1.29
C GLU A 79 25.73 -17.96 2.02
N THR A 80 24.67 -17.36 1.48
CA THR A 80 23.31 -17.61 1.93
C THR A 80 22.59 -18.53 0.95
N TRP A 81 21.91 -19.54 1.50
CA TRP A 81 21.28 -20.62 0.72
C TRP A 81 19.91 -20.21 0.15
N SER A 82 19.41 -19.02 0.50
CA SER A 82 18.11 -18.52 0.03
C SER A 82 17.93 -17.01 0.27
N MET A 83 17.14 -16.37 -0.60
CA MET A 83 16.62 -14.99 -0.50
C MET A 83 16.02 -14.66 0.86
N GLY A 84 15.42 -15.63 1.56
CA GLY A 84 14.80 -15.42 2.86
C GLY A 84 15.76 -15.45 4.04
N ILE A 85 17.06 -15.74 3.82
CA ILE A 85 18.06 -15.93 4.88
C ILE A 85 18.93 -14.68 5.05
N VAL A 86 18.77 -14.02 6.19
CA VAL A 86 19.59 -12.86 6.57
C VAL A 86 20.92 -13.37 7.14
N PRO A 87 22.07 -12.77 6.75
CA PRO A 87 23.37 -13.06 7.32
C PRO A 87 23.35 -12.92 8.85
N PRO A 88 24.06 -13.78 9.61
CA PRO A 88 23.99 -13.79 11.08
C PRO A 88 24.28 -12.44 11.73
N ARG A 89 25.20 -11.65 11.14
CA ARG A 89 25.60 -10.33 11.65
C ARG A 89 24.49 -9.28 11.52
N ALA A 90 23.73 -9.32 10.43
CA ALA A 90 22.65 -8.37 10.14
C ALA A 90 21.29 -8.75 10.76
N VAL A 91 21.23 -9.84 11.55
CA VAL A 91 19.95 -10.36 12.08
C VAL A 91 19.28 -9.37 13.02
N ASP A 92 20.02 -8.76 13.93
CA ASP A 92 19.46 -7.87 14.95
C ASP A 92 18.92 -6.57 14.33
N ASP A 93 19.71 -5.95 13.45
CA ASP A 93 19.30 -4.75 12.71
C ASP A 93 18.09 -5.03 11.80
N TYR A 94 18.08 -6.20 11.15
CA TYR A 94 16.94 -6.62 10.34
C TYR A 94 15.69 -6.91 11.19
N ASN A 95 15.83 -7.49 12.38
CA ASN A 95 14.70 -7.72 13.28
C ASN A 95 14.09 -6.40 13.75
N LEU A 96 14.94 -5.44 14.14
CA LEU A 96 14.49 -4.08 14.47
C LEU A 96 13.77 -3.43 13.28
N PHE A 97 14.33 -3.56 12.08
CA PHE A 97 13.71 -3.07 10.85
C PHE A 97 12.32 -3.70 10.61
N VAL A 98 12.16 -5.02 10.79
CA VAL A 98 10.85 -5.70 10.65
C VAL A 98 9.84 -5.18 11.67
N ILE A 99 10.24 -5.00 12.93
CA ILE A 99 9.35 -4.46 13.98
C ILE A 99 8.91 -3.05 13.62
N MET A 100 9.84 -2.18 13.22
CA MET A 100 9.54 -0.81 12.79
C MET A 100 8.60 -0.79 11.57
N ASN A 101 8.80 -1.70 10.62
CA ASN A 101 7.92 -1.83 9.44
C ASN A 101 6.49 -2.19 9.83
N ILE A 102 6.30 -3.09 10.80
CA ILE A 102 4.97 -3.44 11.31
C ILE A 102 4.32 -2.21 11.95
N ILE A 103 5.04 -1.49 12.81
CA ILE A 103 4.53 -0.28 13.49
C ILE A 103 4.13 0.80 12.48
N ILE A 104 5.01 1.12 11.53
CA ILE A 104 4.77 2.13 10.49
C ILE A 104 3.58 1.72 9.60
N SER A 105 3.48 0.44 9.24
CA SER A 105 2.38 -0.09 8.44
C SER A 105 1.01 0.16 9.08
N PHE A 106 0.87 -0.12 10.38
CA PHE A 106 -0.36 0.17 11.12
C PHE A 106 -0.62 1.68 11.19
N GLY A 107 0.41 2.50 11.42
CA GLY A 107 0.30 3.95 11.39
C GLY A 107 -0.24 4.48 10.05
N CYS A 108 0.25 3.97 8.93
CA CYS A 108 -0.23 4.32 7.60
C CYS A 108 -1.70 3.96 7.38
N ILE A 109 -2.14 2.77 7.82
CA ILE A 109 -3.55 2.36 7.70
C ILE A 109 -4.47 3.28 8.51
N ILE A 110 -4.08 3.61 9.74
CA ILE A 110 -4.83 4.54 10.60
C ILE A 110 -4.94 5.91 9.93
N ALA A 111 -3.82 6.42 9.41
CA ALA A 111 -3.79 7.70 8.71
C ALA A 111 -4.66 7.71 7.45
N LEU A 112 -4.58 6.68 6.61
CA LEU A 112 -5.45 6.52 5.43
C LEU A 112 -6.94 6.44 5.81
N HIS A 113 -7.25 5.75 6.90
CA HIS A 113 -8.62 5.69 7.42
C HIS A 113 -9.13 7.06 7.89
N PHE A 114 -8.28 7.82 8.58
CA PHE A 114 -8.61 9.19 8.96
C PHE A 114 -8.80 10.10 7.74
N SER A 115 -7.91 10.03 6.75
CA SER A 115 -8.02 10.76 5.49
C SER A 115 -9.32 10.44 4.75
N LEU A 116 -9.70 9.16 4.66
CA LEU A 116 -10.97 8.76 4.03
C LEU A 116 -12.17 9.32 4.78
N ARG A 117 -12.18 9.22 6.12
CA ARG A 117 -13.28 9.73 6.95
C ARG A 117 -13.42 11.25 6.81
N PHE A 118 -12.30 11.97 6.80
CA PHE A 118 -12.28 13.41 6.60
C PHE A 118 -12.81 13.80 5.22
N ASN A 119 -12.37 13.13 4.15
CA ASN A 119 -12.86 13.37 2.80
C ASN A 119 -14.36 13.07 2.65
N LYS A 120 -14.86 11.99 3.26
CA LYS A 120 -16.31 11.68 3.27
C LYS A 120 -17.12 12.76 3.98
N ARG A 121 -16.63 13.26 5.13
CA ARG A 121 -17.27 14.36 5.86
C ARG A 121 -17.25 15.67 5.07
N GLN A 122 -16.14 16.00 4.42
CA GLN A 122 -16.08 17.18 3.54
C GLN A 122 -16.99 17.03 2.31
N SER A 123 -17.24 15.81 1.84
CA SER A 123 -18.18 15.59 0.74
C SER A 123 -19.64 15.80 1.15
N SER A 124 -19.98 15.60 2.43
CA SER A 124 -21.35 15.81 2.94
C SER A 124 -21.59 17.27 3.32
N VAL A 125 -20.59 17.95 3.89
CA VAL A 125 -20.66 19.39 4.20
C VAL A 125 -20.45 20.15 2.88
N GLY A 126 -21.55 20.52 2.22
CA GLY A 126 -21.54 21.07 0.87
C GLY A 126 -20.43 22.09 0.61
N SER A 127 -19.54 21.77 -0.33
CA SER A 127 -18.43 22.66 -0.71
C SER A 127 -18.90 23.83 -1.58
N ALA A 128 -18.20 24.96 -1.50
CA ALA A 128 -18.55 26.23 -2.12
C ALA A 128 -18.43 26.25 -3.65
N THR A 129 -17.57 25.41 -4.27
CA THR A 129 -17.37 25.40 -5.73
C THR A 129 -17.50 23.99 -6.33
N LEU A 130 -17.96 23.92 -7.59
CA LEU A 130 -18.11 22.67 -8.32
C LEU A 130 -16.77 21.91 -8.44
N THR A 131 -15.69 22.64 -8.69
CA THR A 131 -14.31 22.08 -8.78
C THR A 131 -13.91 21.42 -7.47
N THR A 132 -14.10 22.10 -6.33
CA THR A 132 -13.72 21.54 -5.04
C THR A 132 -14.57 20.32 -4.67
N ARG A 133 -15.87 20.32 -5.01
CA ARG A 133 -16.74 19.13 -4.82
C ARG A 133 -16.27 17.95 -5.65
N TYR A 134 -15.92 18.18 -6.91
CA TYR A 134 -15.38 17.16 -7.79
C TYR A 134 -14.07 16.58 -7.22
N GLN A 135 -13.13 17.44 -6.82
CA GLN A 135 -11.84 17.03 -6.24
C GLN A 135 -12.01 16.24 -4.93
N ILE A 136 -12.92 16.65 -4.04
CA ILE A 136 -13.21 15.89 -2.81
C ILE A 136 -13.78 14.51 -3.13
N ARG A 137 -14.71 14.41 -4.10
CA ARG A 137 -15.31 13.12 -4.49
C ARG A 137 -14.27 12.20 -5.12
N GLU A 138 -13.39 12.74 -5.96
CA GLU A 138 -12.27 12.00 -6.51
C GLU A 138 -11.32 11.53 -5.40
N ASN A 139 -11.00 12.39 -4.43
CA ASN A 139 -10.19 12.05 -3.27
C ASN A 139 -10.81 10.95 -2.41
N VAL A 140 -12.14 10.92 -2.22
CA VAL A 140 -12.82 9.82 -1.50
C VAL A 140 -12.58 8.50 -2.23
N VAL A 141 -12.87 8.43 -3.53
CA VAL A 141 -12.76 7.19 -4.32
C VAL A 141 -11.31 6.71 -4.38
N THR A 142 -10.37 7.61 -4.65
CA THR A 142 -8.95 7.28 -4.76
C THR A 142 -8.32 6.91 -3.42
N THR A 143 -8.72 7.55 -2.32
CA THR A 143 -8.25 7.17 -0.96
C THR A 143 -8.85 5.83 -0.53
N GLU A 144 -10.09 5.53 -0.88
CA GLU A 144 -10.71 4.23 -0.62
C GLU A 144 -9.98 3.11 -1.38
N PHE A 145 -9.67 3.33 -2.66
CA PHE A 145 -8.85 2.40 -3.44
C PHE A 145 -7.45 2.22 -2.83
N ALA A 146 -6.78 3.32 -2.47
CA ALA A 146 -5.48 3.29 -1.81
C ALA A 146 -5.51 2.52 -0.48
N MET A 147 -6.56 2.70 0.32
CA MET A 147 -6.76 1.95 1.57
C MET A 147 -6.86 0.45 1.32
N HIS A 148 -7.59 0.02 0.31
CA HIS A 148 -7.70 -1.41 0.00
C HIS A 148 -6.37 -2.03 -0.46
N ILE A 149 -5.59 -1.31 -1.27
CA ILE A 149 -4.23 -1.76 -1.64
C ILE A 149 -3.32 -1.80 -0.41
N ALA A 150 -3.35 -0.75 0.40
CA ALA A 150 -2.57 -0.66 1.63
C ALA A 150 -2.92 -1.79 2.60
N SER A 151 -4.21 -2.08 2.82
CA SER A 151 -4.65 -3.18 3.69
C SER A 151 -4.14 -4.53 3.20
N LEU A 152 -4.21 -4.78 1.89
CA LEU A 152 -3.66 -6.00 1.29
C LEU A 152 -2.15 -6.08 1.56
N GLN A 153 -1.42 -5.00 1.29
CA GLN A 153 0.03 -4.96 1.49
C GLN A 153 0.41 -5.17 2.96
N VAL A 154 -0.24 -4.49 3.90
CA VAL A 154 0.01 -4.64 5.34
C VAL A 154 -0.30 -6.07 5.78
N PHE A 155 -1.36 -6.70 5.29
CA PHE A 155 -1.66 -8.10 5.60
C PHE A 155 -0.49 -9.02 5.24
N PHE A 156 0.04 -8.91 4.01
CA PHE A 156 1.16 -9.75 3.57
C PHE A 156 2.47 -9.42 4.31
N VAL A 157 2.77 -8.14 4.54
CA VAL A 157 3.97 -7.71 5.26
C VAL A 157 3.95 -8.18 6.72
N VAL A 158 2.82 -8.02 7.40
CA VAL A 158 2.67 -8.45 8.80
C VAL A 158 2.71 -9.97 8.90
N PHE A 159 2.05 -10.69 7.98
CA PHE A 159 2.10 -12.15 7.94
C PHE A 159 3.53 -12.66 7.73
N TYR A 160 4.27 -12.10 6.77
CA TYR A 160 5.67 -12.43 6.54
C TYR A 160 6.56 -12.06 7.73
N GLY A 161 6.38 -10.87 8.31
CA GLY A 161 7.16 -10.38 9.44
C GLY A 161 6.98 -11.22 10.70
N ILE A 162 5.73 -11.50 11.09
CA ILE A 162 5.41 -12.35 12.24
C ILE A 162 5.89 -13.78 12.00
N GLY A 163 5.62 -14.35 10.82
CA GLY A 163 6.09 -15.69 10.48
C GLY A 163 7.62 -15.80 10.53
N GLY A 164 8.33 -14.79 10.01
CA GLY A 164 9.78 -14.71 10.07
C GLY A 164 10.33 -14.62 11.50
N LEU A 165 9.74 -13.75 12.33
CA LEU A 165 10.14 -13.61 13.75
C LEU A 165 9.82 -14.88 14.54
N PHE A 166 8.66 -15.50 14.32
CA PHE A 166 8.29 -16.77 14.94
C PHE A 166 9.30 -17.87 14.61
N MET A 167 9.65 -18.03 13.33
CA MET A 167 10.65 -19.02 12.91
C MET A 167 12.04 -18.73 13.49
N ARG A 168 12.41 -17.47 13.75
CA ARG A 168 13.69 -17.13 14.39
C ARG A 168 13.68 -17.45 15.89
N MET A 169 12.62 -17.12 16.61
CA MET A 169 12.56 -17.29 18.07
C MET A 169 12.28 -18.74 18.49
N PHE A 170 11.38 -19.42 17.80
CA PHE A 170 10.89 -20.74 18.19
C PHE A 170 11.31 -21.86 17.23
N GLY A 171 11.89 -21.53 16.08
CA GLY A 171 12.19 -22.52 15.06
C GLY A 171 13.16 -23.61 15.52
N GLU A 172 14.18 -23.26 16.32
CA GLU A 172 15.11 -24.25 16.87
C GLU A 172 14.43 -25.19 17.89
N GLN A 173 13.52 -24.65 18.71
CA GLN A 173 12.76 -25.44 19.69
C GLN A 173 11.74 -26.37 19.02
N VAL A 174 11.09 -25.90 17.94
CA VAL A 174 10.02 -26.64 17.25
C VAL A 174 10.57 -27.68 16.27
N PHE A 175 11.65 -27.37 15.54
CA PHE A 175 12.18 -28.23 14.47
C PHE A 175 13.49 -28.96 14.86
N GLY A 176 14.09 -28.65 16.01
CA GLY A 176 15.32 -29.28 16.49
C GLY A 176 16.44 -29.26 15.45
N GLN A 177 17.15 -30.39 15.31
CA GLN A 177 18.23 -30.56 14.32
C GLN A 177 17.75 -30.80 12.88
N GLN A 178 16.44 -30.85 12.62
CA GLN A 178 15.90 -31.14 11.28
C GLN A 178 15.93 -29.90 10.38
N ARG A 179 17.13 -29.58 9.88
CA ARG A 179 17.41 -28.39 9.07
C ARG A 179 16.55 -28.28 7.81
N SER A 180 16.18 -29.40 7.20
CA SER A 180 15.36 -29.44 5.98
C SER A 180 13.91 -28.99 6.20
N LEU A 181 13.30 -29.36 7.34
CA LEU A 181 11.93 -28.91 7.66
C LEU A 181 11.93 -27.44 8.03
N TYR A 182 12.90 -26.99 8.82
CA TYR A 182 13.06 -25.58 9.18
C TYR A 182 13.14 -24.67 7.95
N THR A 183 13.98 -25.02 6.97
CA THR A 183 14.13 -24.22 5.74
C THR A 183 12.88 -24.27 4.87
N SER A 184 12.22 -25.43 4.77
CA SER A 184 10.98 -25.60 3.99
C SER A 184 9.84 -24.74 4.54
N PHE A 185 9.62 -24.76 5.87
CA PHE A 185 8.62 -23.91 6.52
C PHE A 185 8.90 -22.43 6.33
N ARG A 186 10.18 -22.02 6.44
CA ARG A 186 10.59 -20.64 6.22
C ARG A 186 10.31 -20.17 4.79
N GLN A 187 10.49 -21.04 3.79
CA GLN A 187 10.11 -20.74 2.40
C GLN A 187 8.60 -20.71 2.19
N MET A 188 7.86 -21.59 2.85
CA MET A 188 6.39 -21.56 2.78
C MET A 188 5.82 -20.24 3.32
N LEU A 189 6.46 -19.65 4.33
CA LEU A 189 6.10 -18.34 4.88
C LEU A 189 6.55 -17.16 4.00
N TYR A 190 7.34 -17.39 2.95
CA TYR A 190 7.77 -16.35 2.01
C TYR A 190 6.62 -15.99 1.04
N VAL A 191 5.71 -15.15 1.53
CA VAL A 191 4.48 -14.76 0.80
C VAL A 191 4.67 -13.61 -0.19
N ILE A 192 5.88 -13.09 -0.32
CA ILE A 192 6.23 -11.95 -1.21
C ILE A 192 5.87 -12.21 -2.69
N PRO A 193 6.19 -13.36 -3.30
CA PRO A 193 5.83 -13.63 -4.68
C PRO A 193 4.32 -13.69 -4.86
N ILE A 194 3.61 -14.30 -3.91
CA ILE A 194 2.14 -14.39 -3.92
C ILE A 194 1.53 -12.99 -3.90
N PHE A 195 1.99 -12.11 -3.02
CA PHE A 195 1.55 -10.72 -3.00
C PHE A 195 1.78 -10.00 -4.34
N THR A 196 2.95 -10.20 -4.95
CA THR A 196 3.30 -9.59 -6.25
C THR A 196 2.32 -10.00 -7.35
N PHE A 197 1.84 -11.24 -7.34
CA PHE A 197 0.82 -11.72 -8.28
C PHE A 197 -0.59 -11.26 -7.92
N VAL A 198 -0.96 -11.27 -6.63
CA VAL A 198 -2.32 -10.92 -6.18
C VAL A 198 -2.58 -9.41 -6.33
N LEU A 199 -1.59 -8.56 -6.08
CA LEU A 199 -1.72 -7.11 -6.12
C LEU A 199 -2.30 -6.56 -7.44
N PRO A 200 -1.74 -6.87 -8.63
CA PRO A 200 -2.29 -6.34 -9.88
C PRO A 200 -3.68 -6.90 -10.18
N ILE A 201 -3.93 -8.18 -9.92
CA ILE A 201 -5.25 -8.82 -10.14
C ILE A 201 -6.31 -8.12 -9.28
N TYR A 202 -6.02 -7.96 -7.99
CA TYR A 202 -6.91 -7.30 -7.05
C TYR A 202 -7.14 -5.83 -7.42
N SER A 203 -6.08 -5.13 -7.82
CA SER A 203 -6.17 -3.72 -8.25
C SER A 203 -7.04 -3.55 -9.49
N ILE A 204 -6.89 -4.42 -10.50
CA ILE A 204 -7.73 -4.42 -11.72
C ILE A 204 -9.18 -4.70 -11.37
N TYR A 205 -9.45 -5.72 -10.54
CA TYR A 205 -10.79 -6.05 -10.09
C TYR A 205 -11.48 -4.85 -9.42
N ARG A 206 -10.79 -4.19 -8.49
CA ARG A 206 -11.31 -3.00 -7.80
C ARG A 206 -11.51 -1.83 -8.75
N LEU A 207 -10.57 -1.58 -9.66
CA LEU A 207 -10.67 -0.51 -10.64
C LEU A 207 -11.88 -0.72 -11.58
N ASN A 208 -12.11 -1.94 -12.04
CA ASN A 208 -13.25 -2.29 -12.87
C ASN A 208 -14.57 -2.10 -12.13
N HIS A 209 -14.63 -2.51 -10.87
CA HIS A 209 -15.80 -2.27 -10.01
C HIS A 209 -16.12 -0.77 -9.91
N TYR A 210 -15.11 0.08 -9.68
CA TYR A 210 -15.31 1.54 -9.62
C TYR A 210 -15.75 2.12 -10.97
N ARG A 211 -15.18 1.66 -12.08
CA ARG A 211 -15.57 2.09 -13.43
C ARG A 211 -17.03 1.73 -13.73
N LEU A 212 -17.44 0.51 -13.41
CA LEU A 212 -18.82 0.05 -13.60
C LEU A 212 -19.79 0.89 -12.76
N HIS A 213 -19.48 1.07 -11.46
CA HIS A 213 -20.32 1.87 -10.58
C HIS A 213 -20.45 3.32 -11.04
N ARG A 214 -19.36 3.92 -11.54
CA ARG A 214 -19.39 5.27 -12.12
C ARG A 214 -20.24 5.33 -13.39
N ASN A 215 -20.07 4.38 -14.31
CA ASN A 215 -20.83 4.35 -15.55
C ASN A 215 -22.33 4.17 -15.29
N ASN A 216 -22.70 3.28 -14.37
CA ASN A 216 -24.09 3.07 -13.97
C ASN A 216 -24.70 4.35 -13.37
N ASN A 217 -23.96 5.08 -12.53
CA ASN A 217 -24.42 6.37 -12.00
C ASN A 217 -24.60 7.44 -13.08
N ILE A 218 -23.73 7.49 -14.10
CA ILE A 218 -23.88 8.44 -15.21
C ILE A 218 -25.10 8.05 -16.05
N GLU A 219 -25.25 6.76 -16.35
CA GLU A 219 -26.35 6.25 -17.14
C GLU A 219 -27.71 6.48 -16.47
N THR A 220 -27.82 6.29 -15.15
CA THR A 220 -29.06 6.59 -14.41
C THR A 220 -29.39 8.08 -14.40
N ILE A 221 -28.38 8.96 -14.31
CA ILE A 221 -28.60 10.41 -14.40
C ILE A 221 -29.05 10.82 -15.81
N VAL A 222 -28.43 10.26 -16.85
CA VAL A 222 -28.76 10.59 -18.26
C VAL A 222 -30.14 10.04 -18.68
N LYS A 223 -30.50 8.85 -18.19
CA LYS A 223 -31.80 8.21 -18.47
C LYS A 223 -32.96 8.76 -17.62
N MET A 224 -32.68 9.68 -16.69
CA MET A 224 -33.71 10.29 -15.86
C MET A 224 -34.68 11.09 -16.75
N GLU A 225 -35.97 10.75 -16.71
CA GLU A 225 -36.97 11.54 -17.43
C GLU A 225 -37.03 12.96 -16.85
N SER A 226 -36.91 13.95 -17.73
CA SER A 226 -36.86 15.38 -17.39
C SER A 226 -38.15 16.13 -17.72
N ARG A 227 -39.17 15.44 -18.27
CA ARG A 227 -40.43 16.04 -18.74
C ARG A 227 -41.64 15.38 -18.10
N GLY A 228 -42.74 16.14 -18.02
CA GLY A 228 -44.01 15.66 -17.49
C GLY A 228 -44.01 15.37 -15.99
N VAL A 229 -45.04 14.65 -15.53
CA VAL A 229 -45.24 14.31 -14.11
C VAL A 229 -44.10 13.44 -13.56
N ALA A 230 -43.55 12.56 -14.39
CA ALA A 230 -42.38 11.74 -14.05
C ALA A 230 -41.12 12.60 -13.84
N GLY A 231 -40.89 13.61 -14.69
CA GLY A 231 -39.82 14.58 -14.51
C GLY A 231 -39.97 15.41 -13.23
N SER A 232 -41.19 15.89 -12.94
CA SER A 232 -41.46 16.64 -11.71
C SER A 232 -41.13 15.82 -10.46
N ARG A 233 -41.53 14.55 -10.41
CA ARG A 233 -41.21 13.64 -9.29
C ARG A 233 -39.70 13.38 -9.15
N ASN A 234 -39.01 13.22 -10.27
CA ASN A 234 -37.55 13.03 -10.29
C ASN A 234 -36.80 14.23 -9.72
N TYR A 235 -37.18 15.45 -10.12
CA TYR A 235 -36.62 16.67 -9.56
C TYR A 235 -36.97 16.82 -8.07
N GLU A 236 -38.21 16.52 -7.68
CA GLU A 236 -38.67 16.60 -6.30
C GLU A 236 -37.90 15.63 -5.40
N ASP A 237 -37.63 14.40 -5.84
CA ASP A 237 -36.81 13.40 -5.14
C ASP A 237 -35.33 13.82 -5.01
N ILE A 238 -34.75 14.42 -6.06
CA ILE A 238 -33.39 15.01 -5.98
C ILE A 238 -33.35 16.16 -4.98
N ILE A 239 -34.34 17.05 -5.04
CA ILE A 239 -34.45 18.21 -4.16
C ILE A 239 -34.61 17.72 -2.71
N THR A 240 -35.53 16.80 -2.42
CA THR A 240 -35.70 16.25 -1.06
C THR A 240 -34.44 15.56 -0.54
N LYS A 241 -33.75 14.77 -1.37
CA LYS A 241 -32.45 14.18 -1.00
C LYS A 241 -31.40 15.22 -0.71
N SER A 242 -31.39 16.35 -1.43
CA SER A 242 -30.47 17.46 -1.16
C SER A 242 -30.76 18.15 0.18
N TRP A 243 -32.03 18.26 0.58
CA TRP A 243 -32.44 18.84 1.86
C TRP A 243 -32.18 17.93 3.07
N GLN A 244 -32.23 16.61 2.90
CA GLN A 244 -31.89 15.65 3.97
C GLN A 244 -30.39 15.61 4.31
N HIS A 245 -29.54 16.17 3.45
CA HIS A 245 -28.09 16.24 3.63
C HIS A 245 -27.57 17.60 4.14
N ILE A 246 -28.48 18.57 4.39
CA ILE A 246 -28.21 19.83 5.11
C ILE A 246 -28.46 19.62 6.60
#